data_AF-A0A8H7TUE9-F1
#
_entry.id   AF-A0A8H7TUE9-F1
#
_cell.length_a   1.000
_cell.length_b   1.000
_cell.length_c   1.000
_cell.angle_alpha   90.00
_cell.angle_beta   90.00
_cell.angle_gamma   90.00
#
_symmetry.space_group_name_H-M   'P 1'
#
loop_
_entity.id
_entity.type
_entity.pdbx_description
1 polymer ?
#
loop_
_entity_poly.entity_id
_entity_poly.type
_entity_poly.pdbx_seq_one_letter_code
_entity_poly.pdbx_strand_id
1 'polypeptide(L)'
;MGRLYAIADLHLSWDLNRQELAKLDYCPDDSLILAGDLGEKAEHLELAFEVATKRFKTVYWVPGNHELYSVASGDDNNPTPRGVKKYEECVEVARRYGVLTPEDEFAVHDGGEGGPVLICLLFTLYDYTFAPPPHDESPEKALAWAEEVGTVATDEVLLHADPYDHKVEWGLARQAISRQRLEEAKKKHPDLPLVLVNHWPLRRDLIYIPLAPRFEIWCGSVQTEAWHREFGAKVVVTGHLHVPRTDWRDGCRFEEVSLGYPRQWQGPRDRGLDINMLMREIWPGEVERKGNVPPEDSTMPKWRRNG
;
A
#
# COMPACT_ATOMS: atom_id res chain seq x y z
N MET A 1 1.63 -13.08 -21.29
CA MET A 1 2.96 -13.08 -20.61
C MET A 1 2.72 -12.47 -19.23
N GLY A 2 2.87 -13.22 -18.13
CA GLY A 2 2.35 -12.78 -16.82
C GLY A 2 3.20 -11.71 -16.13
N ARG A 3 2.87 -10.44 -16.39
CA ARG A 3 3.41 -9.28 -15.69
C ARG A 3 2.64 -9.01 -14.41
N LEU A 4 3.31 -8.36 -13.46
CA LEU A 4 2.71 -7.88 -12.23
C LEU A 4 2.64 -6.36 -12.26
N TYR A 5 1.43 -5.82 -12.16
CA TYR A 5 1.16 -4.39 -12.05
C TYR A 5 0.75 -4.02 -10.62
N ALA A 6 0.87 -2.75 -10.27
CA ALA A 6 0.36 -2.22 -9.00
C ALA A 6 -0.21 -0.80 -9.14
N ILE A 7 -1.22 -0.53 -8.32
CA ILE A 7 -1.80 0.79 -8.10
C ILE A 7 -2.38 0.87 -6.67
N ALA A 8 -2.39 2.06 -6.08
CA ALA A 8 -2.96 2.33 -4.76
C ALA A 8 -3.80 3.61 -4.79
N ASP A 9 -4.48 3.91 -3.68
CA ASP A 9 -5.11 5.21 -3.45
C ASP A 9 -6.12 5.58 -4.55
N LEU A 10 -6.98 4.61 -4.91
CA LEU A 10 -8.01 4.81 -5.92
C LEU A 10 -9.13 5.73 -5.43
N HIS A 11 -9.37 5.83 -4.11
CA HIS A 11 -10.34 6.75 -3.51
C HIS A 11 -11.68 6.77 -4.26
N LEU A 12 -12.32 5.61 -4.37
CA LEU A 12 -13.49 5.36 -5.20
C LEU A 12 -14.77 6.02 -4.66
N SER A 13 -14.71 6.77 -3.55
CA SER A 13 -15.75 7.73 -3.18
C SER A 13 -15.91 8.84 -4.24
N TRP A 14 -14.86 9.12 -5.03
CA TRP A 14 -14.90 10.08 -6.12
C TRP A 14 -15.36 9.45 -7.45
N ASP A 15 -16.43 10.01 -8.03
CA ASP A 15 -17.02 9.56 -9.29
C ASP A 15 -16.00 9.46 -10.43
N LEU A 16 -15.09 10.43 -10.52
CA LEU A 16 -14.06 10.43 -11.55
C LEU A 16 -13.14 9.21 -11.44
N ASN A 17 -12.69 8.87 -10.23
CA ASN A 17 -11.80 7.74 -10.04
C ASN A 17 -12.52 6.40 -10.32
N ARG A 18 -13.83 6.31 -10.02
CA ARG A 18 -14.66 5.16 -10.46
C ARG A 18 -14.77 5.04 -11.98
N GLN A 19 -14.92 6.17 -12.68
CA GLN A 19 -14.95 6.20 -14.14
C GLN A 19 -13.61 5.76 -14.74
N GLU A 20 -12.48 6.14 -14.13
CA GLU A 20 -11.17 5.64 -14.56
C GLU A 20 -11.00 4.15 -14.31
N LEU A 21 -11.36 3.65 -13.11
CA LEU A 21 -11.31 2.22 -12.79
C LEU A 21 -12.04 1.37 -13.85
N ALA A 22 -13.20 1.83 -14.33
CA ALA A 22 -13.97 1.13 -15.36
C ALA A 22 -13.23 0.97 -16.70
N LYS A 23 -12.20 1.78 -16.96
CA LYS A 23 -11.37 1.75 -18.18
C LYS A 23 -10.19 0.78 -18.10
N LEU A 24 -10.00 0.07 -16.98
CA LEU A 24 -8.94 -0.93 -16.87
C LEU A 24 -8.97 -1.90 -18.07
N ASP A 25 -7.83 -2.04 -18.72
CA ASP A 25 -7.64 -2.92 -19.87
C ASP A 25 -7.86 -4.39 -19.47
N TYR A 26 -8.26 -5.20 -20.45
CA TYR A 26 -8.38 -6.64 -20.25
C TYR A 26 -7.01 -7.31 -20.44
N CYS A 27 -6.40 -7.71 -19.32
CA CYS A 27 -5.05 -8.28 -19.23
C CYS A 27 -5.08 -9.67 -18.56
N PRO A 28 -5.71 -10.68 -19.19
CA PRO A 28 -6.02 -11.97 -18.54
C PRO A 28 -4.79 -12.84 -18.22
N ASP A 29 -3.62 -12.47 -18.71
CA ASP A 29 -2.35 -13.12 -18.38
C ASP A 29 -1.64 -12.47 -17.20
N ASP A 30 -1.96 -11.21 -16.89
CA ASP A 30 -1.25 -10.36 -15.95
C ASP A 30 -1.95 -10.36 -14.58
N SER A 31 -1.21 -9.95 -13.54
CA SER A 31 -1.72 -9.81 -12.19
C SER A 31 -1.70 -8.36 -11.73
N LEU A 32 -2.56 -8.01 -10.78
CA LEU A 32 -2.69 -6.65 -10.25
C LEU A 32 -2.61 -6.62 -8.72
N ILE A 33 -1.77 -5.73 -8.18
CA ILE A 33 -1.73 -5.35 -6.78
C ILE A 33 -2.56 -4.08 -6.59
N LEU A 34 -3.50 -4.13 -5.65
CA LEU A 34 -4.27 -3.02 -5.12
C LEU A 34 -3.72 -2.66 -3.73
N ALA A 35 -2.81 -1.69 -3.67
CA ALA A 35 -2.01 -1.39 -2.46
C ALA A 35 -2.69 -0.39 -1.49
N GLY A 36 -3.95 -0.65 -1.15
CA GLY A 36 -4.74 0.09 -0.17
C GLY A 36 -5.40 1.37 -0.71
N ASP A 37 -6.26 1.95 0.12
CA ASP A 37 -7.04 3.16 -0.14
C ASP A 37 -7.91 3.09 -1.42
N LEU A 38 -8.60 1.97 -1.60
CA LEU A 38 -9.67 1.81 -2.59
C LEU A 38 -10.87 2.69 -2.26
N GLY A 39 -11.17 2.89 -0.98
CA GLY A 39 -12.24 3.76 -0.48
C GLY A 39 -12.75 3.30 0.89
N GLU A 40 -13.73 4.02 1.43
CA GLU A 40 -14.10 3.88 2.85
C GLU A 40 -15.22 2.85 3.13
N LYS A 41 -15.93 2.42 2.08
CA LYS A 41 -17.12 1.57 2.21
C LYS A 41 -16.94 0.24 1.50
N ALA A 42 -17.65 -0.79 1.96
CA ALA A 42 -17.60 -2.12 1.37
C ALA A 42 -17.92 -2.11 -0.13
N GLU A 43 -18.86 -1.26 -0.57
CA GLU A 43 -19.25 -1.12 -1.98
C GLU A 43 -18.11 -0.61 -2.86
N HIS A 44 -17.19 0.19 -2.31
CA HIS A 44 -15.99 0.63 -3.03
C HIS A 44 -15.03 -0.55 -3.27
N LEU A 45 -14.83 -1.40 -2.25
CA LEU A 45 -14.02 -2.61 -2.37
C LEU A 45 -14.65 -3.60 -3.35
N GLU A 46 -15.96 -3.83 -3.24
CA GLU A 46 -16.72 -4.69 -4.16
C GLU A 46 -16.56 -4.24 -5.61
N LEU A 47 -16.71 -2.95 -5.88
CA LEU A 47 -16.51 -2.37 -7.21
C LEU A 47 -15.07 -2.58 -7.70
N ALA A 48 -14.07 -2.30 -6.87
CA ALA A 48 -12.66 -2.47 -7.21
C ALA A 48 -12.34 -3.92 -7.57
N PHE A 49 -12.75 -4.87 -6.71
CA PHE A 49 -12.47 -6.28 -6.88
C PHE A 49 -13.24 -6.88 -8.05
N GLU A 50 -14.51 -6.51 -8.24
CA GLU A 50 -15.29 -6.95 -9.40
C GLU A 50 -14.63 -6.56 -10.71
N VAL A 51 -14.21 -5.29 -10.84
CA VAL A 51 -13.55 -4.81 -12.05
C VAL A 51 -12.18 -5.48 -12.22
N ALA A 52 -11.34 -5.47 -11.19
CA ALA A 52 -9.99 -6.01 -11.28
C ALA A 52 -9.96 -7.52 -11.61
N THR A 53 -10.80 -8.32 -10.96
CA THR A 53 -10.84 -9.79 -11.17
C THR A 53 -11.44 -10.20 -12.52
N LYS A 54 -12.22 -9.33 -13.17
CA LYS A 54 -12.67 -9.51 -14.56
C LYS A 54 -11.59 -9.18 -15.59
N ARG A 55 -10.51 -8.49 -15.18
CA ARG A 55 -9.49 -7.94 -16.08
C ARG A 55 -8.14 -8.60 -15.93
N PHE A 56 -7.79 -9.07 -14.73
CA PHE A 56 -6.50 -9.65 -14.39
C PHE A 56 -6.64 -11.10 -13.91
N LYS A 57 -5.59 -11.90 -14.13
CA LYS A 57 -5.51 -13.31 -13.73
C LYS A 57 -5.59 -13.51 -12.23
N THR A 58 -4.76 -12.77 -11.50
CA THR A 58 -4.66 -12.80 -10.04
C THR A 58 -4.69 -11.37 -9.54
N VAL A 59 -5.52 -11.12 -8.52
CA VAL A 59 -5.59 -9.82 -7.86
C VAL A 59 -5.15 -9.99 -6.42
N TYR A 60 -4.27 -9.09 -5.99
CA TYR A 60 -3.74 -9.00 -4.64
C TYR A 60 -4.20 -7.69 -4.02
N TRP A 61 -4.52 -7.68 -2.74
CA TRP A 61 -4.93 -6.48 -2.03
C TRP A 61 -4.31 -6.43 -0.63
N VAL A 62 -3.97 -5.22 -0.20
CA VAL A 62 -3.67 -4.90 1.20
C VAL A 62 -4.53 -3.71 1.63
N PRO A 63 -4.98 -3.63 2.89
CA PRO A 63 -5.78 -2.51 3.37
C PRO A 63 -4.93 -1.23 3.47
N GLY A 64 -5.53 -0.09 3.12
CA GLY A 64 -5.05 1.22 3.55
C GLY A 64 -5.80 1.74 4.77
N ASN A 65 -5.55 3.00 5.16
CA ASN A 65 -6.25 3.60 6.30
C ASN A 65 -7.72 3.90 5.97
N HIS A 66 -8.04 4.24 4.72
CA HIS A 66 -9.41 4.60 4.33
C HIS A 66 -10.36 3.41 4.43
N GLU A 67 -9.93 2.19 4.06
CA GLU A 67 -10.77 0.99 4.26
C GLU A 67 -11.11 0.74 5.73
N LEU A 68 -10.26 1.19 6.66
CA LEU A 68 -10.43 1.02 8.09
C LEU A 68 -11.27 2.14 8.74
N TYR A 69 -11.71 3.13 7.96
CA TYR A 69 -12.58 4.18 8.45
C TYR A 69 -13.98 3.66 8.73
N SER A 70 -14.47 3.99 9.92
CA SER A 70 -15.83 3.68 10.34
C SER A 70 -16.77 4.83 9.96
N VAL A 71 -17.13 4.90 8.68
CA VAL A 71 -18.10 5.88 8.17
C VAL A 71 -19.52 5.39 8.35
N ALA A 72 -20.40 6.24 8.89
CA ALA A 72 -21.80 5.88 9.15
C ALA A 72 -22.48 5.37 7.86
N SER A 73 -23.09 4.18 7.95
CA SER A 73 -23.81 3.53 6.85
C SER A 73 -25.14 4.20 6.52
N GLY A 74 -25.67 5.03 7.44
CA GLY A 74 -27.00 5.62 7.35
C GLY A 74 -28.13 4.64 7.69
N ASP A 75 -27.80 3.41 8.12
CA ASP A 75 -28.73 2.39 8.60
C ASP A 75 -28.61 2.25 10.13
N ASP A 76 -29.57 2.82 10.86
CA ASP A 76 -29.60 2.82 12.32
C ASP A 76 -29.72 1.40 12.92
N ASN A 77 -30.09 0.38 12.13
CA ASN A 77 -30.27 -0.99 12.61
C ASN A 77 -29.02 -1.85 12.52
N ASN A 78 -27.97 -1.41 11.82
CA ASN A 78 -26.74 -2.18 11.66
C ASN A 78 -25.52 -1.35 12.10
N PRO A 79 -24.88 -1.69 13.24
CA PRO A 79 -23.76 -0.90 13.73
C PRO A 79 -22.60 -0.94 12.73
N THR A 80 -22.08 0.24 12.40
CA THR A 80 -20.89 0.37 11.54
C THR A 80 -19.71 -0.40 12.17
N PRO A 81 -19.11 -1.37 11.46
CA PRO A 81 -17.94 -2.09 11.94
C PRO A 81 -16.78 -1.15 12.29
N ARG A 82 -16.00 -1.50 13.30
CA ARG A 82 -14.85 -0.73 13.81
C ARG A 82 -13.64 -1.63 14.02
N GLY A 83 -12.44 -1.04 13.95
CA GLY A 83 -11.18 -1.72 14.26
C GLY A 83 -11.00 -3.04 13.53
N VAL A 84 -10.63 -4.08 14.25
CA VAL A 84 -10.41 -5.43 13.70
C VAL A 84 -11.63 -5.95 12.96
N LYS A 85 -12.86 -5.70 13.45
CA LYS A 85 -14.08 -6.13 12.74
C LYS A 85 -14.27 -5.43 11.40
N LYS A 86 -13.86 -4.16 11.29
CA LYS A 86 -13.89 -3.43 10.02
C LYS A 86 -12.89 -4.04 9.03
N TYR A 87 -11.69 -4.36 9.48
CA TYR A 87 -10.70 -5.06 8.67
C TYR A 87 -11.20 -6.44 8.21
N GLU A 88 -11.80 -7.22 9.12
CA GLU A 88 -12.38 -8.53 8.79
C GLU A 88 -13.49 -8.42 7.72
N GLU A 89 -14.35 -7.39 7.78
CA GLU A 89 -15.34 -7.12 6.73
C GLU A 89 -14.67 -6.93 5.36
N CYS A 90 -13.58 -6.16 5.29
CA CYS A 90 -12.83 -5.95 4.05
C CYS A 90 -12.23 -7.27 3.51
N VAL A 91 -11.68 -8.10 4.40
CA VAL A 91 -11.14 -9.43 4.04
C VAL A 91 -12.26 -10.34 3.51
N GLU A 92 -13.43 -10.34 4.14
CA GLU A 92 -14.59 -11.11 3.68
C GLU A 92 -15.10 -10.64 2.32
N VAL A 93 -15.06 -9.32 2.04
CA VAL A 93 -15.35 -8.78 0.71
C VAL A 93 -14.33 -9.33 -0.31
N ALA A 94 -13.04 -9.22 -0.04
CA ALA A 94 -11.98 -9.72 -0.93
C ALA A 94 -12.13 -11.22 -1.24
N ARG A 95 -12.44 -12.03 -0.23
CA ARG A 95 -12.66 -13.48 -0.37
C ARG A 95 -13.79 -13.83 -1.33
N ARG A 96 -14.90 -13.06 -1.35
CA ARG A 96 -16.02 -13.29 -2.29
C ARG A 96 -15.61 -13.18 -3.75
N TYR A 97 -14.57 -12.40 -4.05
CA TYR A 97 -14.05 -12.18 -5.39
C TYR A 97 -12.78 -13.01 -5.69
N GLY A 98 -12.30 -13.82 -4.74
CA GLY A 98 -11.05 -14.58 -4.89
C GLY A 98 -9.80 -13.69 -4.91
N VAL A 99 -9.87 -12.50 -4.31
CA VAL A 99 -8.72 -11.59 -4.17
C VAL A 99 -7.86 -12.06 -2.99
N LEU A 100 -6.55 -12.16 -3.19
CA LEU A 100 -5.61 -12.54 -2.13
C LEU A 100 -5.34 -11.36 -1.20
N THR A 101 -5.30 -11.64 0.10
CA THR A 101 -5.23 -10.66 1.20
C THR A 101 -4.00 -10.91 2.08
N PRO A 102 -3.69 -10.01 3.04
CA PRO A 102 -2.64 -10.26 4.04
C PRO A 102 -2.90 -11.49 4.91
N GLU A 103 -4.14 -12.01 4.95
CA GLU A 103 -4.48 -13.19 5.74
C GLU A 103 -4.18 -14.51 5.01
N ASP A 104 -4.08 -14.50 3.68
CA ASP A 104 -3.83 -15.68 2.84
C ASP A 104 -2.34 -16.01 2.71
N GLU A 105 -1.99 -17.29 2.49
CA GLU A 105 -0.59 -17.68 2.25
C GLU A 105 0.04 -16.82 1.15
N PHE A 106 1.29 -16.40 1.36
CA PHE A 106 2.02 -15.66 0.33
C PHE A 106 2.14 -16.49 -0.94
N ALA A 107 1.76 -15.89 -2.06
CA ALA A 107 1.62 -16.59 -3.32
C ALA A 107 2.84 -16.37 -4.22
N VAL A 108 3.26 -17.46 -4.88
CA VAL A 108 4.27 -17.38 -5.93
C VAL A 108 3.62 -16.85 -7.20
N HIS A 109 4.21 -15.81 -7.76
CA HIS A 109 3.86 -15.28 -9.07
C HIS A 109 4.93 -15.74 -10.07
N ASP A 110 4.53 -16.35 -11.19
CA ASP A 110 5.45 -16.94 -12.18
C ASP A 110 6.41 -15.91 -12.80
N GLY A 111 5.98 -14.64 -12.86
CA GLY A 111 6.82 -13.49 -13.20
C GLY A 111 7.34 -13.41 -14.63
N GLY A 112 6.94 -14.34 -15.50
CA GLY A 112 7.27 -14.32 -16.92
C GLY A 112 8.78 -14.25 -17.14
N GLU A 113 9.23 -13.22 -17.86
CA GLU A 113 10.66 -13.02 -18.17
C GLU A 113 11.53 -12.74 -16.92
N GLY A 114 10.94 -12.22 -15.83
CA GLY A 114 11.66 -11.96 -14.58
C GLY A 114 11.83 -13.20 -13.69
N GLY A 115 11.20 -14.32 -14.07
CA GLY A 115 11.17 -15.53 -13.27
C GLY A 115 10.29 -15.43 -12.02
N PRO A 116 10.16 -16.51 -11.25
CA PRO A 116 9.23 -16.58 -10.14
C PRO A 116 9.61 -15.67 -8.98
N VAL A 117 8.62 -15.04 -8.38
CA VAL A 117 8.76 -14.13 -7.22
C VAL A 117 7.67 -14.41 -6.21
N LEU A 118 7.97 -14.28 -4.92
CA LEU A 118 6.97 -14.45 -3.86
C LEU A 118 6.35 -13.10 -3.50
N ILE A 119 5.02 -13.01 -3.59
CA ILE A 119 4.27 -11.80 -3.25
C ILE A 119 3.87 -11.85 -1.78
N CYS A 120 4.43 -10.95 -0.99
CA CYS A 120 4.20 -10.87 0.46
C CYS A 120 3.25 -9.71 0.75
N LEU A 121 1.98 -10.03 0.99
CA LEU A 121 0.94 -9.06 1.34
C LEU A 121 0.99 -8.77 2.84
N LEU A 122 1.30 -7.53 3.20
CA LEU A 122 1.49 -7.09 4.57
C LEU A 122 0.39 -6.10 4.96
N PHE A 123 0.08 -6.07 6.25
CA PHE A 123 -0.71 -5.04 6.88
C PHE A 123 -0.03 -4.71 8.19
N THR A 124 0.58 -3.52 8.28
CA THR A 124 1.41 -3.10 9.41
C THR A 124 0.81 -1.97 10.25
N LEU A 125 -0.10 -1.17 9.68
CA LEU A 125 -0.51 0.12 10.25
C LEU A 125 0.74 1.01 10.51
N TYR A 126 0.67 1.87 11.53
CA TYR A 126 1.73 2.75 12.03
C TYR A 126 1.73 2.82 13.56
N ASP A 127 2.76 3.41 14.15
CA ASP A 127 2.92 3.52 15.61
C ASP A 127 3.52 4.86 16.05
N TYR A 128 3.46 5.90 15.22
CA TYR A 128 3.95 7.26 15.49
C TYR A 128 5.47 7.41 15.64
N THR A 129 6.24 6.31 15.52
CA THR A 129 7.70 6.31 15.70
C THR A 129 8.47 7.03 14.60
N PHE A 130 7.80 7.37 13.49
CA PHE A 130 8.37 8.24 12.46
C PHE A 130 8.44 9.72 12.86
N ALA A 131 8.00 10.10 14.06
CA ALA A 131 8.34 11.41 14.60
C ALA A 131 9.87 11.58 14.76
N PRO A 132 10.44 12.79 14.65
CA PRO A 132 11.86 13.02 14.97
C PRO A 132 12.07 13.11 16.49
N PRO A 133 13.24 12.70 17.03
CA PRO A 133 13.59 13.02 18.41
C PRO A 133 13.52 14.52 18.71
N PRO A 134 12.99 14.93 19.89
CA PRO A 134 12.52 14.10 21.01
C PRO A 134 11.02 13.74 20.95
N HIS A 135 10.36 13.92 19.80
CA HIS A 135 8.91 13.75 19.65
C HIS A 135 8.50 12.28 19.45
N ASP A 136 9.44 11.38 19.21
CA ASP A 136 9.25 9.93 19.07
C ASP A 136 9.14 9.17 20.40
N GLU A 137 9.31 9.86 21.53
CA GLU A 137 9.27 9.24 22.86
C GLU A 137 7.87 8.72 23.26
N SER A 138 6.79 9.30 22.71
CA SER A 138 5.43 8.81 22.93
C SER A 138 4.46 9.27 21.83
N PRO A 139 3.34 8.55 21.60
CA PRO A 139 2.31 8.97 20.65
C PRO A 139 1.79 10.38 20.91
N GLU A 140 1.60 10.77 22.18
CA GLU A 140 1.10 12.09 22.55
C GLU A 140 2.06 13.21 22.14
N LYS A 141 3.37 12.97 22.25
CA LYS A 141 4.39 13.95 21.82
C LYS A 141 4.47 14.06 20.31
N ALA A 142 4.36 12.93 19.60
CA ALA A 142 4.32 12.91 18.14
C ALA A 142 3.09 13.66 17.61
N LEU A 143 1.92 13.39 18.20
CA LEU A 143 0.66 14.07 17.88
C LEU A 143 0.74 15.57 18.15
N ALA A 144 1.20 15.97 19.34
CA ALA A 144 1.38 17.38 19.68
C ALA A 144 2.33 18.09 18.70
N TRP A 145 3.42 17.42 18.32
CA TRP A 145 4.36 17.94 17.32
C TRP A 145 3.71 18.16 15.95
N ALA A 146 2.86 17.25 15.48
CA ALA A 146 2.14 17.47 14.22
C ALA A 146 1.05 18.57 14.34
N GLU A 147 0.36 18.62 15.48
CA GLU A 147 -0.70 19.59 15.76
C GLU A 147 -0.19 21.04 15.86
N GLU A 148 1.05 21.26 16.30
CA GLU A 148 1.69 22.59 16.34
C GLU A 148 1.65 23.33 15.00
N VAL A 149 1.61 22.61 13.88
CA VAL A 149 1.50 23.18 12.52
C VAL A 149 0.15 22.90 11.86
N GLY A 150 -0.85 22.50 12.64
CA GLY A 150 -2.22 22.22 12.19
C GLY A 150 -2.35 20.94 11.36
N THR A 151 -1.44 19.99 11.49
CA THR A 151 -1.51 18.70 10.78
C THR A 151 -2.08 17.62 11.71
N VAL A 152 -3.26 17.10 11.38
CA VAL A 152 -3.91 15.97 12.09
C VAL A 152 -4.56 15.05 11.06
N ALA A 153 -4.26 13.75 11.13
CA ALA A 153 -4.90 12.76 10.26
C ALA A 153 -6.36 12.50 10.67
N THR A 154 -7.22 12.27 9.69
CA THR A 154 -8.61 11.84 9.90
C THR A 154 -8.70 10.51 10.66
N ASP A 155 -7.64 9.69 10.58
CA ASP A 155 -7.47 8.45 11.31
C ASP A 155 -7.71 8.61 12.81
N GLU A 156 -7.37 9.76 13.41
CA GLU A 156 -7.57 10.00 14.84
C GLU A 156 -9.03 9.97 15.26
N VAL A 157 -9.94 10.17 14.30
CA VAL A 157 -11.39 10.19 14.54
C VAL A 157 -12.06 8.94 13.96
N LEU A 158 -11.67 8.51 12.75
CA LEU A 158 -12.40 7.49 11.99
C LEU A 158 -11.77 6.09 12.02
N LEU A 159 -10.47 5.99 12.30
CA LEU A 159 -9.77 4.71 12.42
C LEU A 159 -9.76 4.29 13.89
N HIS A 160 -10.70 3.43 14.24
CA HIS A 160 -10.75 2.85 15.58
C HIS A 160 -9.83 1.63 15.68
N ALA A 161 -9.32 1.32 16.88
CA ALA A 161 -8.37 0.23 17.09
C ALA A 161 -9.00 -1.00 17.79
N ASP A 162 -10.32 -1.01 18.03
CA ASP A 162 -10.99 -2.09 18.76
C ASP A 162 -10.59 -3.49 18.24
N PRO A 163 -10.27 -4.46 19.11
CA PRO A 163 -10.38 -4.44 20.57
C PRO A 163 -9.11 -3.93 21.28
N TYR A 164 -8.12 -3.41 20.55
CA TYR A 164 -6.93 -2.82 21.15
C TYR A 164 -7.27 -1.46 21.77
N ASP A 165 -6.57 -1.11 22.85
CA ASP A 165 -6.81 0.17 23.54
C ASP A 165 -6.30 1.35 22.71
N HIS A 166 -5.28 1.11 21.87
CA HIS A 166 -4.67 2.14 21.02
C HIS A 166 -4.21 1.61 19.65
N LYS A 167 -4.16 2.50 18.66
CA LYS A 167 -3.66 2.18 17.30
C LYS A 167 -2.23 1.63 17.31
N VAL A 168 -1.40 2.09 18.25
CA VAL A 168 -0.03 1.58 18.46
C VAL A 168 -0.04 0.10 18.78
N GLU A 169 -0.89 -0.36 19.69
CA GLU A 169 -0.96 -1.77 20.07
C GLU A 169 -1.41 -2.63 18.90
N TRP A 170 -2.41 -2.15 18.14
CA TRP A 170 -2.87 -2.83 16.94
C TRP A 170 -1.76 -2.89 15.87
N GLY A 171 -1.09 -1.77 15.61
CA GLY A 171 0.01 -1.68 14.66
C GLY A 171 1.16 -2.60 15.03
N LEU A 172 1.61 -2.61 16.28
CA LEU A 172 2.66 -3.50 16.76
C LEU A 172 2.25 -4.98 16.64
N ALA A 173 1.00 -5.34 16.94
CA ALA A 173 0.50 -6.70 16.74
C ALA A 173 0.52 -7.11 15.27
N ARG A 174 0.09 -6.20 14.37
CA ARG A 174 0.11 -6.40 12.92
C ARG A 174 1.52 -6.50 12.34
N GLN A 175 2.46 -5.71 12.85
CA GLN A 175 3.87 -5.79 12.50
C GLN A 175 4.48 -7.13 12.96
N ALA A 176 4.16 -7.60 14.17
CA ALA A 176 4.63 -8.89 14.68
C ALA A 176 4.13 -10.07 13.82
N ILE A 177 2.84 -10.08 13.48
CA ILE A 177 2.24 -11.09 12.59
C ILE A 177 2.92 -11.06 11.22
N SER A 178 3.08 -9.87 10.63
CA SER A 178 3.71 -9.69 9.33
C SER A 178 5.16 -10.18 9.31
N ARG A 179 5.93 -9.87 10.37
CA ARG A 179 7.32 -10.35 10.54
C ARG A 179 7.38 -11.87 10.63
N GLN A 180 6.53 -12.49 11.45
CA GLN A 180 6.48 -13.95 11.59
C GLN A 180 6.21 -14.62 10.24
N ARG A 181 5.23 -14.11 9.47
CA ARG A 181 4.90 -14.64 8.14
C ARG A 181 6.05 -14.50 7.14
N LEU A 182 6.80 -13.39 7.19
CA LEU A 182 8.01 -13.21 6.37
C LEU A 182 9.13 -14.20 6.75
N GLU A 183 9.33 -14.44 8.04
CA GLU A 183 10.30 -15.44 8.51
C GLU A 183 9.92 -16.86 8.08
N GLU A 184 8.63 -17.22 8.16
CA GLU A 184 8.10 -18.50 7.68
C GLU A 184 8.23 -18.63 6.15
N ALA A 185 7.89 -17.57 5.42
CA ALA A 185 8.01 -17.52 3.97
C ALA A 185 9.46 -17.70 3.52
N LYS A 186 10.43 -17.08 4.20
CA LYS A 186 11.86 -17.28 3.89
C LYS A 186 12.37 -18.68 4.19
N LYS A 187 11.82 -19.35 5.20
CA LYS A 187 12.12 -20.78 5.44
C LYS A 187 11.54 -21.67 4.35
N LYS A 188 10.31 -21.38 3.91
CA LYS A 188 9.58 -22.17 2.89
C LYS A 188 10.13 -21.95 1.47
N HIS A 189 10.55 -20.73 1.16
CA HIS A 189 11.00 -20.28 -0.15
C HIS A 189 12.35 -19.53 -0.07
N PRO A 190 13.45 -20.21 0.31
CA PRO A 190 14.74 -19.55 0.55
C PRO A 190 15.31 -18.88 -0.71
N ASP A 191 15.04 -19.46 -1.88
CA ASP A 191 15.64 -19.02 -3.15
C ASP A 191 14.77 -18.02 -3.94
N LEU A 192 13.54 -17.77 -3.50
CA LEU A 192 12.66 -16.83 -4.20
C LEU A 192 12.95 -15.37 -3.77
N PRO A 193 13.06 -14.43 -4.73
CA PRO A 193 13.00 -13.02 -4.42
C PRO A 193 11.63 -12.68 -3.83
N LEU A 194 11.58 -11.67 -2.96
CA LEU A 194 10.33 -11.18 -2.39
C LEU A 194 9.91 -9.85 -3.03
N VAL A 195 8.61 -9.70 -3.25
CA VAL A 195 7.93 -8.41 -3.43
C VAL A 195 7.12 -8.16 -2.17
N LEU A 196 7.52 -7.16 -1.38
CA LEU A 196 6.76 -6.76 -0.19
C LEU A 196 5.70 -5.75 -0.60
N VAL A 197 4.45 -5.97 -0.22
CA VAL A 197 3.34 -5.06 -0.50
C VAL A 197 2.74 -4.62 0.83
N ASN A 198 2.69 -3.31 1.06
CA ASN A 198 2.07 -2.73 2.25
C ASN A 198 1.55 -1.34 1.88
N HIS A 199 0.42 -0.89 2.42
CA HIS A 199 -0.06 0.44 2.09
C HIS A 199 0.88 1.54 2.59
N TRP A 200 1.26 1.48 3.88
CA TRP A 200 2.19 2.42 4.50
C TRP A 200 3.64 2.20 4.05
N PRO A 201 4.42 3.28 3.82
CA PRO A 201 5.87 3.21 3.70
C PRO A 201 6.54 2.35 4.78
N LEU A 202 7.41 1.43 4.37
CA LEU A 202 8.16 0.59 5.33
C LEU A 202 9.37 1.30 5.94
N ARG A 203 9.72 2.50 5.46
CA ARG A 203 10.88 3.26 5.94
C ARG A 203 10.69 4.76 5.83
N ARG A 204 11.18 5.46 6.85
CA ARG A 204 11.01 6.90 6.99
C ARG A 204 11.76 7.71 5.95
N ASP A 205 12.99 7.29 5.60
CA ASP A 205 13.87 8.04 4.70
C ASP A 205 13.35 8.16 3.25
N LEU A 206 12.27 7.44 2.91
CA LEU A 206 11.60 7.54 1.60
C LEU A 206 10.28 8.32 1.64
N ILE A 207 9.84 8.75 2.82
CA ILE A 207 8.67 9.63 2.94
C ILE A 207 9.01 11.00 2.34
N TYR A 208 8.21 11.44 1.37
CA TYR A 208 8.35 12.75 0.75
C TYR A 208 6.99 13.39 0.50
N ILE A 209 6.59 14.22 1.45
CA ILE A 209 5.32 14.94 1.46
C ILE A 209 5.58 16.41 1.80
N PRO A 210 6.20 17.19 0.89
CA PRO A 210 6.74 18.52 1.20
C PRO A 210 5.67 19.54 1.65
N LEU A 211 4.40 19.30 1.31
CA LEU A 211 3.28 20.15 1.72
C LEU A 211 2.73 19.81 3.11
N ALA A 212 3.09 18.66 3.68
CA ALA A 212 2.64 18.19 4.99
C ALA A 212 3.73 17.33 5.67
N PRO A 213 4.94 17.85 5.92
CA PRO A 213 6.07 17.04 6.37
C PRO A 213 5.83 16.35 7.72
N ARG A 214 5.11 17.00 8.66
CA ARG A 214 4.81 16.42 9.98
C ARG A 214 3.73 15.33 9.95
N PHE A 215 3.12 15.07 8.78
CA PHE A 215 2.20 13.94 8.61
C PHE A 215 2.94 12.59 8.62
N GLU A 216 4.29 12.59 8.57
CA GLU A 216 5.11 11.36 8.59
C GLU A 216 4.81 10.42 9.77
N ILE A 217 4.28 10.93 10.89
CA ILE A 217 3.97 10.09 12.07
C ILE A 217 2.86 9.06 11.81
N TRP A 218 1.99 9.29 10.82
CA TRP A 218 0.94 8.35 10.40
C TRP A 218 1.38 7.44 9.24
N CYS A 219 2.63 7.55 8.79
CA CYS A 219 3.09 6.91 7.55
C CYS A 219 3.83 5.57 7.75
N GLY A 220 3.94 5.04 8.96
CA GLY A 220 4.56 3.73 9.21
C GLY A 220 5.22 3.59 10.57
N SER A 221 6.27 2.76 10.63
CA SER A 221 6.99 2.42 11.86
C SER A 221 8.48 2.19 11.62
N VAL A 222 9.31 2.59 12.58
CA VAL A 222 10.75 2.29 12.56
C VAL A 222 11.05 0.78 12.59
N GLN A 223 10.11 -0.04 13.07
CA GLN A 223 10.28 -1.49 13.18
C GLN A 223 10.37 -2.20 11.82
N THR A 224 9.90 -1.56 10.76
CA THR A 224 9.88 -2.13 9.41
C THR A 224 11.06 -1.69 8.54
N GLU A 225 11.89 -0.75 8.99
CA GLU A 225 12.90 -0.10 8.14
C GLU A 225 13.90 -1.07 7.52
N ALA A 226 14.23 -2.15 8.24
CA ALA A 226 15.22 -3.10 7.78
C ALA A 226 14.62 -4.28 7.00
N TRP A 227 13.29 -4.40 6.90
CA TRP A 227 12.63 -5.61 6.38
C TRP A 227 13.00 -5.92 4.93
N HIS A 228 13.15 -4.91 4.07
CA HIS A 228 13.57 -5.10 2.68
C HIS A 228 14.93 -5.81 2.60
N ARG A 229 15.87 -5.48 3.49
CA ARG A 229 17.20 -6.06 3.55
C ARG A 229 17.20 -7.40 4.31
N GLU A 230 16.55 -7.45 5.47
CA GLU A 230 16.45 -8.65 6.31
C GLU A 230 15.81 -9.81 5.56
N PHE A 231 14.78 -9.53 4.77
CA PHE A 231 14.07 -10.53 3.98
C PHE A 231 14.44 -10.52 2.50
N GLY A 232 15.53 -9.84 2.11
CA GLY A 232 16.05 -9.87 0.74
C GLY A 232 15.00 -9.54 -0.34
N ALA A 233 14.17 -8.53 -0.08
CA ALA A 233 13.15 -8.05 -1.01
C ALA A 233 13.80 -7.38 -2.22
N LYS A 234 13.24 -7.62 -3.40
CA LYS A 234 13.65 -6.95 -4.65
C LYS A 234 12.82 -5.73 -4.94
N VAL A 235 11.55 -5.77 -4.56
CA VAL A 235 10.64 -4.62 -4.68
C VAL A 235 9.82 -4.47 -3.40
N VAL A 236 9.62 -3.23 -2.97
CA VAL A 236 8.64 -2.85 -1.96
C VAL A 236 7.61 -1.95 -2.64
N VAL A 237 6.32 -2.29 -2.54
CA VAL A 237 5.21 -1.56 -3.16
C VAL A 237 4.38 -0.93 -2.06
N THR A 238 4.18 0.39 -2.14
CA THR A 238 3.41 1.19 -1.17
C THR A 238 2.52 2.23 -1.84
N GLY A 239 1.57 2.78 -1.08
CA GLY A 239 0.73 3.90 -1.49
C GLY A 239 0.82 5.03 -0.46
N HIS A 240 -0.34 5.52 -0.01
CA HIS A 240 -0.56 6.39 1.15
C HIS A 240 -0.09 7.84 0.99
N LEU A 241 1.09 8.06 0.39
CA LEU A 241 1.72 9.38 0.33
C LEU A 241 1.10 10.27 -0.75
N HIS A 242 0.43 9.68 -1.74
CA HIS A 242 -0.10 10.37 -2.92
C HIS A 242 1.01 11.05 -3.73
N VAL A 243 2.21 10.47 -3.71
CA VAL A 243 3.38 10.99 -4.44
C VAL A 243 4.04 9.84 -5.23
N PRO A 244 3.49 9.49 -6.40
CA PRO A 244 3.98 8.37 -7.20
C PRO A 244 5.43 8.54 -7.57
N ARG A 245 6.26 7.56 -7.19
CA ARG A 245 7.72 7.62 -7.39
C ARG A 245 8.36 6.24 -7.35
N THR A 246 9.59 6.17 -7.85
CA THR A 246 10.49 5.02 -7.70
C THR A 246 11.72 5.47 -6.94
N ASP A 247 12.11 4.71 -5.94
CA ASP A 247 13.37 4.88 -5.20
C ASP A 247 14.17 3.58 -5.15
N TRP A 248 15.44 3.70 -4.79
CA TRP A 248 16.34 2.57 -4.61
C TRP A 248 17.06 2.69 -3.28
N ARG A 249 17.08 1.60 -2.52
CA ARG A 249 17.81 1.51 -1.25
C ARG A 249 18.30 0.09 -1.05
N ASP A 250 19.60 -0.07 -0.77
CA ASP A 250 20.23 -1.38 -0.51
C ASP A 250 19.98 -2.42 -1.61
N GLY A 251 19.92 -1.99 -2.87
CA GLY A 251 19.62 -2.86 -4.01
C GLY A 251 18.16 -3.30 -4.14
N CYS A 252 17.26 -2.75 -3.31
CA CYS A 252 15.81 -2.93 -3.39
C CYS A 252 15.16 -1.72 -4.06
N ARG A 253 14.17 -1.97 -4.93
CA ARG A 253 13.35 -0.95 -5.58
C ARG A 253 12.14 -0.63 -4.70
N PHE A 254 11.87 0.63 -4.42
CA PHE A 254 10.68 1.07 -3.70
C PHE A 254 9.76 1.78 -4.69
N GLU A 255 8.50 1.38 -4.71
CA GLU A 255 7.50 1.87 -5.65
C GLU A 255 6.32 2.45 -4.87
N GLU A 256 6.21 3.78 -4.85
CA GLU A 256 4.99 4.45 -4.44
C GLU A 256 4.08 4.52 -5.68
N VAL A 257 2.93 3.87 -5.59
CA VAL A 257 2.04 3.58 -6.73
C VAL A 257 0.66 4.22 -6.59
N SER A 258 0.57 5.30 -5.82
CA SER A 258 -0.70 6.01 -5.59
C SER A 258 -1.29 6.58 -6.88
N LEU A 259 -2.61 6.62 -6.98
CA LEU A 259 -3.32 7.48 -7.93
C LEU A 259 -3.67 8.81 -7.25
N GLY A 260 -4.26 8.73 -6.07
CA GLY A 260 -4.69 9.85 -5.25
C GLY A 260 -6.04 10.45 -5.67
N TYR A 261 -6.38 11.56 -5.03
CA TYR A 261 -7.62 12.29 -5.29
C TYR A 261 -7.62 12.91 -6.70
N PRO A 262 -8.80 13.12 -7.33
CA PRO A 262 -8.96 13.70 -8.67
C PRO A 262 -8.08 14.92 -8.99
N ARG A 263 -7.87 15.80 -8.01
CA ARG A 263 -7.04 17.01 -8.19
C ARG A 263 -5.54 16.71 -8.22
N GLN A 264 -5.07 15.68 -7.53
CA GLN A 264 -3.66 15.33 -7.43
C GLN A 264 -3.10 14.72 -8.72
N TRP A 265 -3.94 14.00 -9.47
CA TRP A 265 -3.58 13.42 -10.77
C TRP A 265 -4.20 14.17 -11.98
N GLN A 266 -4.73 15.38 -11.76
CA GLN A 266 -5.23 16.27 -12.83
C GLN A 266 -4.15 16.55 -13.89
N GLY A 267 -2.91 16.86 -13.47
CA GLY A 267 -1.81 17.14 -14.39
C GLY A 267 -1.48 15.97 -15.33
N PRO A 268 -1.34 14.72 -14.83
CA PRO A 268 -1.32 13.52 -15.66
C PRO A 268 -2.50 13.42 -16.63
N ARG A 269 -3.74 13.63 -16.16
CA ARG A 269 -4.94 13.57 -17.01
C ARG A 269 -4.96 14.59 -18.13
N ASP A 270 -4.51 15.82 -17.86
CA ASP A 270 -4.40 16.90 -18.86
C ASP A 270 -3.39 16.57 -19.97
N ARG A 271 -2.43 15.66 -19.68
CA ARG A 271 -1.51 15.11 -20.68
C ARG A 271 -2.05 13.88 -21.40
N GLY A 272 -3.29 13.49 -21.15
CA GLY A 272 -3.94 12.32 -21.75
C GLY A 272 -3.54 10.99 -21.12
N LEU A 273 -2.95 10.98 -19.92
CA LEU A 273 -2.69 9.75 -19.18
C LEU A 273 -3.96 9.26 -18.48
N ASP A 274 -4.23 7.96 -18.60
CA ASP A 274 -5.34 7.26 -17.93
C ASP A 274 -4.82 6.27 -16.88
N ILE A 275 -5.73 5.53 -16.24
CA ILE A 275 -5.36 4.54 -15.22
C ILE A 275 -4.40 3.47 -15.73
N ASN A 276 -4.53 3.05 -16.99
CA ASN A 276 -3.70 1.99 -17.57
C ASN A 276 -2.25 2.45 -17.74
N MET A 277 -2.06 3.73 -18.08
CA MET A 277 -0.72 4.34 -18.16
C MET A 277 -0.13 4.71 -16.80
N LEU A 278 -0.97 4.83 -15.76
CA LEU A 278 -0.54 5.19 -14.41
C LEU A 278 -0.27 3.98 -13.50
N MET A 279 -0.76 2.79 -13.84
CA MET A 279 -0.36 1.55 -13.18
C MET A 279 1.16 1.32 -13.32
N ARG A 280 1.80 0.91 -12.23
CA ARG A 280 3.25 0.63 -12.22
C ARG A 280 3.52 -0.83 -12.55
N GLU A 281 4.43 -1.10 -13.49
CA GLU A 281 4.96 -2.46 -13.68
C GLU A 281 5.96 -2.82 -12.57
N ILE A 282 5.60 -3.82 -11.76
CA ILE A 282 6.36 -4.30 -10.59
C ILE A 282 7.28 -5.47 -10.95
N TRP A 283 6.86 -6.36 -11.83
CA TRP A 283 7.66 -7.54 -12.18
C TRP A 283 7.36 -8.03 -13.62
N PRO A 284 8.37 -8.25 -14.49
CA PRO A 284 9.82 -8.08 -14.27
C PRO A 284 10.24 -6.61 -14.02
N GLY A 285 9.35 -5.67 -14.32
CA GLY A 285 9.55 -4.24 -14.11
C GLY A 285 10.19 -3.59 -15.33
N GLU A 286 9.83 -2.33 -15.58
CA GLU A 286 10.34 -1.57 -16.74
C GLU A 286 11.88 -1.39 -16.74
N VAL A 287 12.48 -1.59 -15.57
CA VAL A 287 13.88 -1.30 -15.28
C VAL A 287 14.85 -2.28 -15.95
N GLU A 288 14.54 -3.58 -15.95
CA GLU A 288 15.42 -4.60 -16.55
C GLU A 288 15.46 -4.50 -18.08
N ARG A 289 14.38 -4.01 -18.71
CA ARG A 289 14.31 -3.85 -20.17
C ARG A 289 14.93 -2.55 -20.71
N LYS A 290 15.12 -1.51 -19.88
CA LYS A 290 15.60 -0.17 -20.31
C LYS A 290 16.88 0.32 -19.62
N GLY A 291 17.71 -0.58 -19.05
CA GLY A 291 19.03 -0.20 -18.54
C GLY A 291 19.00 0.72 -17.31
N ASN A 292 17.90 0.73 -16.54
CA ASN A 292 17.80 1.45 -15.27
C ASN A 292 18.46 0.65 -14.12
N VAL A 293 19.70 0.22 -14.33
CA VAL A 293 20.48 -0.50 -13.31
C VAL A 293 20.50 0.34 -12.02
N PRO A 294 20.38 -0.28 -10.83
CA PRO A 294 20.61 0.41 -9.56
C PRO A 294 21.92 1.21 -9.70
N PRO A 295 21.95 2.53 -9.41
CA PRO A 295 23.20 3.27 -9.45
C PRO A 295 24.23 2.57 -8.55
N GLU A 296 25.49 2.52 -8.99
CA GLU A 296 26.62 1.93 -8.24
C GLU A 296 26.76 2.51 -6.81
N ASP A 297 26.16 3.69 -6.59
CA ASP A 297 25.95 4.32 -5.29
C ASP A 297 24.44 4.65 -5.12
N SER A 298 23.72 3.79 -4.38
CA SER A 298 22.26 3.86 -4.17
C SER A 298 21.84 4.76 -3.01
N THR A 299 22.62 5.81 -2.73
CA THR A 299 22.40 6.72 -1.60
C THR A 299 21.40 7.83 -1.89
N MET A 300 21.04 8.08 -3.16
CA MET A 300 20.20 9.22 -3.57
C MET A 300 18.97 8.81 -4.41
N PRO A 301 17.78 9.35 -4.09
CA PRO A 301 16.56 9.18 -4.87
C PRO A 301 16.72 9.53 -6.36
N LYS A 302 16.21 8.68 -7.26
CA LYS A 302 16.13 8.96 -8.70
C LYS A 302 14.68 9.19 -9.11
N TRP A 303 14.32 10.45 -9.29
CA TRP A 303 12.97 10.90 -9.67
C TRP A 303 12.52 10.38 -11.05
N ARG A 304 11.35 9.74 -11.08
CA ARG A 304 10.57 9.48 -12.30
C ARG A 304 9.11 9.78 -12.00
N ARG A 305 8.58 10.88 -12.55
CA ARG A 305 7.15 11.21 -12.45
C ARG A 305 6.42 10.60 -13.63
N ASN A 306 5.68 9.51 -13.37
CA ASN A 306 4.90 8.72 -14.35
C ASN A 306 5.74 7.87 -15.32
N GLY A 307 6.63 7.02 -14.80
CA GLY A 307 7.52 6.16 -15.61
C GLY A 307 8.76 6.87 -16.14
#